data_AF-A0A0F9LP63-F1
#
_entry.id   AF-A0A0F9LP63-F1
#
_cell.length_a   1.000
_cell.length_b   1.000
_cell.length_c   1.000
_cell.angle_alpha   90.00
_cell.angle_beta   90.00
_cell.angle_gamma   90.00
#
_symmetry.space_group_name_H-M   'P 1'
#
loop_
_entity.id
_entity.type
_entity.pdbx_description
1 polymer ?
#
loop_
_entity_poly.entity_id
_entity_poly.type
_entity_poly.pdbx_seq_one_letter_code
_entity_poly.pdbx_strand_id
1 'polypeptide(L)' 'MKQINVYFDDEDYKKLKEKKKDLSWRDFILKLLETKEEIKNGTQD' A
#
# COMPACT_ATOMS: atom_id res chain seq x y z
N MET A 1 -8.21 -20.91 0.11
CA MET A 1 -7.88 -19.46 0.13
C MET A 1 -6.37 -19.32 0.05
N LYS A 2 -5.85 -18.30 -0.64
CA LYS A 2 -4.40 -18.00 -0.67
C LYS A 2 -4.13 -16.87 0.33
N GLN A 3 -3.06 -16.98 1.10
CA GLN A 3 -2.67 -16.02 2.12
C GLN A 3 -1.28 -15.47 1.81
N ILE A 4 -1.08 -14.19 2.10
CA ILE A 4 0.21 -13.51 2.02
C ILE A 4 0.50 -12.95 3.41
N ASN A 5 1.69 -13.23 3.94
CA ASN A 5 2.18 -12.66 5.18
C ASN A 5 3.31 -11.68 4.84
N VAL A 6 3.21 -10.46 5.35
CA VAL A 6 4.22 -9.42 5.17
C VAL A 6 4.61 -8.92 6.54
N TYR A 7 5.92 -8.91 6.81
CA TYR A 7 6.48 -8.43 8.06
C TYR A 7 7.12 -7.07 7.83
N PHE A 8 6.96 -6.18 8.80
CA PHE A 8 7.54 -4.85 8.80
C PHE A 8 8.24 -4.65 10.13
N ASP A 9 9.33 -3.90 10.11
CA ASP A 9 9.91 -3.40 11.35
C ASP A 9 8.98 -2.34 11.96
N ASP A 10 9.12 -2.12 13.27
CA ASP A 10 8.20 -1.29 14.05
C ASP A 10 8.05 0.13 13.50
N GLU A 11 9.15 0.72 13.00
CA GLU A 11 9.13 2.06 12.43
C GLU A 11 8.30 2.14 11.15
N ASP A 12 8.45 1.17 10.27
CA ASP A 12 7.72 1.14 9.01
C ASP A 12 6.26 0.77 9.22
N TYR A 13 5.98 -0.12 10.18
CA TYR A 13 4.61 -0.40 10.60
C TYR A 13 3.90 0.86 11.11
N LYS A 14 4.56 1.68 11.95
CA LYS A 14 3.99 2.95 12.44
C LYS A 14 3.65 3.89 11.28
N LYS A 15 4.60 4.11 10.36
CA LYS A 15 4.38 4.97 9.17
C LYS A 15 3.21 4.47 8.32
N LEU A 16 3.12 3.15 8.10
CA LEU A 16 2.04 2.54 7.31
C LEU A 16 0.69 2.65 8.03
N LYS A 17 0.66 2.47 9.35
CA LYS A 17 -0.55 2.58 10.16
C LYS A 17 -1.13 4.00 10.13
N GLU A 18 -0.27 5.02 10.21
CA GLU A 18 -0.69 6.42 10.06
C GLU A 18 -1.26 6.71 8.67
N LYS A 19 -0.62 6.18 7.61
CA LYS A 19 -1.08 6.37 6.22
C LYS A 19 -2.35 5.62 5.86
N LYS A 20 -2.56 4.44 6.46
CA LYS A 20 -3.73 3.58 6.22
C LYS A 20 -5.04 4.27 6.62
N LYS A 21 -5.02 5.12 7.65
CA LYS A 21 -6.23 5.76 8.22
C LYS A 21 -7.31 4.69 8.50
N ASP A 22 -8.53 4.92 8.03
CA ASP A 22 -9.70 4.05 8.24
C ASP A 22 -9.80 2.88 7.25
N LEU A 23 -8.91 2.78 6.26
CA LEU A 23 -8.95 1.70 5.26
C LEU A 23 -8.60 0.35 5.89
N SER A 24 -9.06 -0.76 5.30
CA SER A 24 -8.51 -2.08 5.64
C SER A 24 -7.07 -2.21 5.13
N TRP A 25 -6.26 -3.10 5.73
CA TRP A 25 -4.90 -3.35 5.25
C TRP A 25 -4.87 -3.84 3.81
N ARG A 26 -5.87 -4.65 3.42
CA ARG A 26 -6.00 -5.16 2.05
C ARG A 26 -6.21 -4.00 1.07
N ASP A 27 -7.19 -3.14 1.33
CA ASP A 27 -7.55 -2.07 0.40
C ASP A 27 -6.47 -1.00 0.34
N PHE A 28 -5.79 -0.73 1.46
CA PHE A 28 -4.65 0.16 1.49
C PHE A 28 -3.51 -0.33 0.59
N ILE A 29 -3.15 -1.62 0.65
CA ILE A 29 -2.08 -2.19 -0.18
C ILE A 29 -2.48 -2.23 -1.66
N LEU A 30 -3.73 -2.58 -1.98
CA LEU A 30 -4.23 -2.54 -3.36
C LEU A 30 -4.16 -1.12 -3.94
N LYS A 31 -4.59 -0.12 -3.18
CA LYS A 31 -4.51 1.28 -3.59
C LYS A 31 -3.07 1.73 -3.87
N LEU A 32 -2.09 1.30 -3.05
CA LEU A 32 -0.68 1.61 -3.29
C LEU A 32 -0.14 1.00 -4.59
N LEU A 33 -0.66 -0.16 -5.01
CA LEU A 33 -0.30 -0.78 -6.29
C LEU A 33 -0.89 -0.01 -7.46
N GLU A 34 -2.17 0.37 -7.38
CA GLU A 34 -2.85 1.17 -8.40
C GLU A 34 -2.17 2.53 -8.61
N THR A 35 -1.83 3.25 -7.53
CA THR A 35 -1.10 4.52 -7.63
C THR A 35 0.27 4.38 -8.29
N LYS A 36 0.96 3.25 -8.12
CA LYS A 36 2.25 3.01 -8.79
C LYS A 36 2.08 2.74 -10.28
N GLU A 37 0.97 2.13 -10.70
CA GLU A 37 0.66 1.92 -12.12
C GLU A 37 0.24 3.22 -12.80
N GLU A 38 -0.54 4.08 -12.12
CA GLU A 38 -0.90 5.41 -12.62
C GLU A 38 0.32 6.31 -12.82
N ILE A 39 1.28 6.32 -11.89
CA ILE A 39 2.52 7.11 -12.03
C ILE A 39 3.39 6.58 -13.19
N LYS A 40 3.44 5.26 -13.40
CA LYS A 40 4.19 4.67 -14.51
C LYS A 40 3.56 4.95 -15.87
N ASN A 41 2.23 5.01 -15.94
CA ASN A 41 1.48 5.22 -17.18
C ASN A 41 1.18 6.72 -17.44
N GLY A 42 1.37 7.59 -16.46
CA GLY A 42 1.09 9.03 -16.52
C GLY A 42 2.29 9.94 -16.75
N THR A 43 3.48 9.41 -17.09
CA THR A 43 4.61 10.22 -17.58
C THR A 43 4.65 10.17 -19.12
N GLN A 44 3.61 10.72 -19.73
CA GLN A 44 3.60 11.20 -21.12
C GLN A 44 2.81 12.51 -21.14
N ASP A 45 3.45 13.60 -20.75
CA ASP A 45 3.11 14.96 -21.18
C ASP A 45 4.43 15.75 -21.29
#